data_AF-A0A2T7NLL2-F1
#
_entry.id   AF-A0A2T7NLL2-F1
#
_cell.length_a   1.000
_cell.length_b   1.000
_cell.length_c   1.000
_cell.angle_alpha   90.00
_cell.angle_beta   90.00
_cell.angle_gamma   90.00
#
_symmetry.space_group_name_H-M   'P 1'
#
loop_
_entity.id
_entity.type
_entity.pdbx_description
1 polymer ?
#
loop_
_entity_poly.entity_id
_entity_poly.type
_entity_poly.pdbx_seq_one_letter_code
_entity_poly.pdbx_strand_id
1 'polypeptide(L)'
;MAEPHERECAVCTNDFTTPKILPCGHLLCRQCVISWMDSKRDCGCPLCRCPIVEQSDGSSSATVDALPTDFVMEALVESARVLSKDHLCCVCEDVRADFICMQCQEMLCSSCTKAHKKLPATRSHDVESVSTVTPERLAASRPALCADHGDKHAEFFCREHRLAVCSACKANKHKVCRGTNYLDDEIKSIQSSFTQLTKILVEAEQKLEQAIGQVTSRLQEVDVSEQEDMAQVDKTCDRLQKLVEDFRKKLKEKTGTSHLKIRNSLRDVKTDLNNRLGKVTSHKHIVTRTAAVSPRPVLIYMTQALKDRVNSLDLRADLQRDVWVKPLSSVECCEEVVGRIEQELLTCGQQKKEIKAVLRQK
;
A
#
# COMPACT_ATOMS: atom_id res chain seq x y z
N MET A 1 -20.08 15.56 -23.04
CA MET A 1 -19.24 16.71 -23.42
C MET A 1 -17.83 16.27 -23.11
N ALA A 2 -16.97 16.08 -24.11
CA ALA A 2 -15.56 15.81 -23.88
C ALA A 2 -14.97 16.97 -23.05
N GLU A 3 -14.28 16.65 -21.94
CA GLU A 3 -13.66 17.69 -21.13
C GLU A 3 -12.57 18.43 -21.95
N PRO A 4 -12.32 19.73 -21.71
CA PRO A 4 -11.31 20.52 -22.45
C PRO A 4 -9.93 19.83 -22.52
N HIS A 5 -9.56 19.13 -21.45
CA HIS A 5 -8.29 18.42 -21.30
C HIS A 5 -8.11 17.22 -22.25
N GLU A 6 -9.18 16.70 -22.87
CA GLU A 6 -9.09 15.56 -23.78
C GLU A 6 -8.50 15.93 -25.15
N ARG A 7 -8.52 17.22 -25.52
CA ARG A 7 -8.05 17.73 -26.82
C ARG A 7 -6.64 18.33 -26.80
N GLU A 8 -6.01 18.35 -25.63
CA GLU A 8 -4.72 18.97 -25.41
C GLU A 8 -3.60 17.93 -25.40
N CYS A 9 -2.47 18.28 -26.02
CA CYS A 9 -1.29 17.46 -25.95
C CYS A 9 -0.58 17.64 -24.61
N ALA A 10 -0.37 16.54 -23.88
CA ALA A 10 0.31 16.55 -22.58
C ALA A 10 1.76 17.08 -22.58
N VAL A 11 2.38 17.26 -23.76
CA VAL A 11 3.75 17.78 -23.89
C VAL A 11 3.79 19.28 -24.15
N CYS A 12 3.02 19.79 -25.11
CA CYS A 12 3.01 21.22 -25.44
C CYS A 12 1.86 21.99 -24.79
N THR A 13 0.94 21.30 -24.10
CA THR A 13 -0.24 21.85 -23.42
C THR A 13 -1.11 22.73 -24.33
N ASN A 14 -1.11 22.44 -25.62
CA ASN A 14 -1.95 23.08 -26.64
C ASN A 14 -2.82 22.03 -27.30
N ASP A 15 -3.87 22.46 -27.99
CA ASP A 15 -4.67 21.63 -28.89
C ASP A 15 -3.79 20.75 -29.79
N PHE A 16 -4.19 19.49 -29.98
CA PHE A 16 -3.46 18.58 -30.86
C PHE A 16 -3.27 19.14 -32.27
N THR A 17 -2.06 18.98 -32.79
CA THR A 17 -1.70 19.26 -34.18
C THR A 17 -1.03 18.02 -34.75
N THR A 18 -1.67 17.39 -35.74
CA THR A 18 -1.28 16.08 -36.30
C THR A 18 -0.98 15.06 -35.18
N PRO A 19 -2.00 14.68 -34.39
CA PRO A 19 -1.83 13.77 -33.25
C PRO A 19 -1.39 12.37 -33.70
N LYS A 20 -0.37 11.82 -33.05
CA LYS A 20 0.19 10.49 -33.32
C LYS A 20 -0.12 9.53 -32.18
N ILE A 21 -0.62 8.36 -32.53
CA ILE A 21 -0.90 7.26 -31.60
C ILE A 21 0.40 6.48 -31.40
N LEU A 22 0.95 6.52 -30.19
CA LEU A 22 2.14 5.74 -29.83
C LEU A 22 1.77 4.25 -29.63
N PRO A 23 2.73 3.31 -29.69
CA PRO A 23 2.46 1.87 -29.47
C PRO A 23 1.81 1.55 -28.12
N CYS A 24 2.06 2.38 -27.10
CA CYS A 24 1.45 2.27 -25.79
C CYS A 24 0.03 2.87 -25.69
N GLY A 25 -0.52 3.39 -26.79
CA GLY A 25 -1.86 4.00 -26.85
C GLY A 25 -1.92 5.50 -26.50
N HIS A 26 -0.85 6.09 -25.99
CA HIS A 26 -0.82 7.52 -25.69
C HIS A 26 -0.82 8.38 -26.96
N LEU A 27 -1.46 9.55 -26.88
CA LEU A 27 -1.62 10.49 -27.99
C LEU A 27 -0.76 11.74 -27.78
N LEU A 28 0.04 12.12 -28.77
CA LEU A 28 0.92 13.29 -28.73
C LEU A 28 1.00 13.98 -30.10
N CYS A 29 1.23 15.30 -30.15
CA CYS A 29 1.48 15.99 -31.43
C CYS A 29 2.73 15.41 -32.10
N ARG A 30 2.69 15.26 -33.44
CA ARG A 30 3.84 14.82 -34.24
C ARG A 30 5.15 15.52 -33.86
N GLN A 31 5.14 16.86 -33.80
CA GLN A 31 6.34 17.64 -33.49
C GLN A 31 6.83 17.44 -32.05
N CYS A 32 5.92 17.19 -31.10
CA CYS A 32 6.28 16.91 -29.71
C CYS A 32 7.02 15.57 -29.60
N VAL A 33 6.56 14.54 -30.32
CA VAL A 33 7.23 13.23 -30.34
C VAL A 33 8.61 13.33 -30.97
N ILE A 34 8.73 14.02 -32.13
CA ILE A 34 10.02 14.23 -32.81
C ILE A 34 11.00 14.96 -31.88
N SER A 35 10.58 16.08 -31.30
CA SER A 35 11.44 16.89 -30.43
C SER A 35 11.88 16.12 -29.17
N TRP A 36 10.99 15.27 -28.63
CA TRP A 36 11.31 14.38 -27.52
C TRP A 36 12.38 13.34 -27.91
N MET A 37 12.20 12.68 -29.04
CA MET A 37 13.14 11.69 -29.60
C MET A 37 14.51 12.29 -29.90
N ASP A 38 14.55 13.50 -30.46
CA ASP A 38 15.80 14.20 -30.78
C ASP A 38 16.56 14.65 -29.52
N SER A 39 15.84 14.92 -28.43
CA SER A 39 16.42 15.42 -27.18
C SER A 39 17.10 14.31 -26.36
N LYS A 40 16.69 13.05 -26.51
CA LYS A 40 17.22 11.91 -25.74
C LYS A 40 17.28 10.66 -26.62
N ARG A 41 18.49 10.16 -26.88
CA ARG A 41 18.66 8.82 -27.46
C ARG A 41 18.05 7.80 -26.49
N ASP A 42 17.27 6.85 -27.02
CA ASP A 42 16.55 5.78 -26.29
C ASP A 42 15.34 6.22 -25.43
N CYS A 43 14.71 7.37 -25.72
CA CYS A 43 13.51 7.76 -25.00
C CYS A 43 12.25 7.05 -25.53
N GLY A 44 11.57 6.33 -24.62
CA GLY A 44 10.20 5.85 -24.84
C GLY A 44 9.17 6.98 -24.72
N CYS A 45 7.89 6.61 -24.69
CA CYS A 45 6.76 7.51 -24.49
C CYS A 45 7.01 8.49 -23.31
N PRO A 46 6.80 9.81 -23.48
CA PRO A 46 6.93 10.78 -22.39
C PRO A 46 6.08 10.49 -21.15
N LEU A 47 4.96 9.78 -21.31
CA LEU A 47 3.97 9.55 -20.25
C LEU A 47 4.22 8.25 -19.49
N CYS A 48 4.46 7.14 -20.18
CA CYS A 48 4.62 5.81 -19.55
C CYS A 48 6.00 5.18 -19.78
N ARG A 49 6.89 5.83 -20.53
CA ARG A 49 8.24 5.36 -20.89
C ARG A 49 8.30 4.07 -21.71
N CYS A 50 7.16 3.53 -22.17
CA CYS A 50 7.14 2.41 -23.11
C CYS A 50 7.89 2.76 -24.40
N PRO A 51 8.66 1.83 -25.00
CA PRO A 51 9.37 2.08 -26.25
C PRO A 51 8.43 2.57 -27.36
N ILE A 52 8.87 3.59 -28.11
CA ILE A 52 8.14 4.10 -29.30
C ILE A 52 8.49 3.25 -30.53
N VAL A 53 9.72 2.75 -30.58
CA VAL A 53 10.21 1.81 -31.59
C VAL A 53 11.26 0.89 -30.97
N GLU A 54 11.39 -0.33 -31.49
CA GLU A 54 12.35 -1.30 -30.98
C GLU A 54 13.78 -1.03 -31.51
N GLN A 55 13.94 -0.46 -32.71
CA GLN A 55 15.22 -0.07 -33.33
C GLN A 55 14.97 1.08 -34.33
N SER A 56 15.69 2.21 -34.21
CA SER A 56 15.60 3.32 -35.17
C SER A 56 16.94 3.59 -35.86
N ASP A 57 17.12 3.01 -37.03
CA ASP A 57 18.25 3.33 -37.93
C ASP A 57 17.95 4.56 -38.80
N GLY A 58 16.73 5.11 -38.68
CA GLY A 58 16.22 6.26 -39.44
C GLY A 58 16.07 7.54 -38.62
N SER A 59 15.76 8.64 -39.30
CA SER A 59 15.46 9.93 -38.64
C SER A 59 14.21 9.83 -37.76
N SER A 60 14.21 10.50 -36.60
CA SER A 60 13.06 10.63 -35.70
C SER A 60 11.78 11.04 -36.43
N SER A 61 11.88 11.91 -37.45
CA SER A 61 10.72 12.29 -38.27
C SER A 61 10.10 11.10 -39.01
N ALA A 62 10.91 10.30 -39.69
CA ALA A 62 10.43 9.16 -40.48
C ALA A 62 9.79 8.10 -39.59
N THR A 63 10.38 7.88 -38.41
CA THR A 63 9.82 6.98 -37.39
C THR A 63 8.45 7.47 -36.92
N VAL A 64 8.31 8.76 -36.57
CA VAL A 64 7.04 9.32 -36.10
C VAL A 64 6.00 9.38 -37.22
N ASP A 65 6.41 9.60 -38.46
CA ASP A 65 5.51 9.61 -39.63
C ASP A 65 4.90 8.24 -39.91
N ALA A 66 5.61 7.15 -39.59
CA ALA A 66 5.09 5.79 -39.69
C ALA A 66 4.04 5.46 -38.60
N LEU A 67 3.98 6.24 -37.52
CA LEU A 67 2.94 6.05 -36.49
C LEU A 67 1.57 6.50 -37.02
N PRO A 68 0.48 5.79 -36.66
CA PRO A 68 -0.87 6.18 -37.01
C PRO A 68 -1.19 7.61 -36.54
N THR A 69 -1.77 8.41 -37.42
CA THR A 69 -2.37 9.69 -37.05
C THR A 69 -3.80 9.45 -36.56
N ASP A 70 -4.17 10.09 -35.45
CA ASP A 70 -5.56 10.08 -34.98
C ASP A 70 -6.38 11.14 -35.71
N PHE A 71 -6.92 10.77 -36.87
CA PHE A 71 -7.75 11.66 -37.68
C PHE A 71 -9.08 12.02 -37.00
N VAL A 72 -9.54 11.22 -36.03
CA VAL A 72 -10.76 11.54 -35.26
C VAL A 72 -10.45 12.70 -34.33
N MET A 73 -9.35 12.63 -33.58
CA MET A 73 -8.93 13.71 -32.68
C MET A 73 -8.58 15.00 -33.44
N GLU A 74 -7.93 14.90 -34.61
CA GLU A 74 -7.69 16.06 -35.47
C GLU A 74 -9.00 16.72 -35.94
N ALA A 75 -9.99 15.91 -36.34
CA ALA A 75 -11.31 16.43 -36.71
C ALA A 75 -12.08 17.05 -35.54
N LEU A 76 -11.94 16.50 -34.33
CA LEU A 76 -12.54 17.03 -33.10
C LEU A 76 -11.96 18.37 -32.70
N VAL A 77 -10.63 18.51 -32.72
CA VAL A 77 -9.94 19.78 -32.45
C VAL A 77 -10.40 20.84 -33.44
N GLU A 78 -10.42 20.53 -34.74
CA GLU A 78 -10.83 21.49 -35.75
C GLU A 78 -12.31 21.88 -35.61
N SER A 79 -13.21 20.93 -35.38
CA SER A 79 -14.63 21.22 -35.14
C SER A 79 -14.84 22.08 -33.89
N ALA A 80 -14.08 21.85 -32.83
CA ALA A 80 -14.14 22.69 -31.63
C ALA A 80 -13.61 24.11 -31.88
N ARG A 81 -12.57 24.26 -32.71
CA ARG A 81 -12.07 25.56 -33.17
C ARG A 81 -13.13 26.30 -33.97
N VAL A 82 -13.86 25.63 -34.86
CA VAL A 82 -14.98 26.23 -35.60
C VAL A 82 -16.04 26.76 -34.63
N LEU A 83 -16.47 25.97 -33.65
CA LEU A 83 -17.53 26.34 -32.71
C LEU A 83 -17.13 27.40 -31.67
N SER A 84 -15.83 27.61 -31.46
CA SER A 84 -15.28 28.62 -30.54
C SER A 84 -14.99 29.96 -31.21
N LYS A 85 -15.06 30.07 -32.54
CA LYS A 85 -15.02 31.35 -33.25
C LYS A 85 -16.19 32.24 -32.81
N ASP A 86 -16.02 33.54 -33.00
CA ASP A 86 -17.13 34.49 -32.84
C ASP A 86 -18.30 34.01 -33.70
N HIS A 87 -19.47 33.82 -33.09
CA HIS A 87 -20.69 33.31 -33.75
C HIS A 87 -21.24 34.35 -34.73
N LEU A 88 -20.49 34.65 -35.78
CA LEU A 88 -20.80 35.62 -36.81
C LEU A 88 -21.26 34.91 -38.08
N CYS A 89 -22.21 35.52 -38.77
CA CYS A 89 -22.71 35.04 -40.04
C CYS A 89 -21.60 35.19 -41.09
N CYS A 90 -21.25 34.11 -41.79
CA CYS A 90 -20.20 34.14 -42.80
C CYS A 90 -20.52 35.01 -44.03
N VAL A 91 -21.78 35.41 -44.20
CA VAL A 91 -22.26 36.22 -45.34
C VAL A 91 -22.54 37.67 -44.94
N CYS A 92 -22.85 37.95 -43.67
CA CYS A 92 -23.29 39.27 -43.23
C CYS A 92 -22.25 39.89 -42.29
N GLU A 93 -21.92 41.17 -42.51
CA GLU A 93 -21.06 41.93 -41.61
C GLU A 93 -21.74 42.15 -40.24
N ASP A 94 -21.02 41.86 -39.16
CA ASP A 94 -21.42 42.08 -37.76
C ASP A 94 -22.78 41.49 -37.32
N VAL A 95 -23.30 40.50 -38.06
CA VAL A 95 -24.54 39.80 -37.69
C VAL A 95 -24.21 38.50 -36.98
N ARG A 96 -24.81 38.28 -35.82
CA ARG A 96 -24.70 37.02 -35.09
C ARG A 96 -25.33 35.85 -35.88
N ALA A 97 -24.60 34.75 -35.98
CA ALA A 97 -25.11 33.49 -36.47
C ALA A 97 -25.80 32.71 -35.35
N ASP A 98 -26.98 32.18 -35.66
CA ASP A 98 -27.72 31.29 -34.76
C ASP A 98 -27.54 29.82 -35.16
N PHE A 99 -27.12 29.58 -36.41
CA PHE A 99 -27.08 28.25 -37.01
C PHE A 99 -25.72 27.94 -37.65
N ILE A 100 -25.40 26.65 -37.76
CA ILE A 100 -24.24 26.15 -38.50
C ILE A 100 -24.71 25.10 -39.51
N CYS A 101 -24.22 25.19 -40.74
CA CYS A 101 -24.42 24.15 -41.74
C CYS A 101 -23.39 23.04 -41.54
N MET A 102 -23.84 21.80 -41.35
CA MET A 102 -22.98 20.67 -40.98
C MET A 102 -22.04 20.23 -42.11
N GLN A 103 -22.48 20.37 -43.36
CA GLN A 103 -21.70 20.01 -44.55
C GLN A 103 -20.73 21.12 -44.96
N CYS A 104 -21.14 22.40 -44.83
CA CYS A 104 -20.30 23.54 -45.19
C CYS A 104 -19.36 23.96 -44.04
N GLN A 105 -19.70 23.62 -42.79
CA GLN A 105 -19.07 24.14 -41.56
C GLN A 105 -19.10 25.67 -41.47
N GLU A 106 -20.10 26.27 -42.10
CA GLU A 106 -20.32 27.71 -42.16
C GLU A 106 -21.44 28.15 -41.21
N MET A 107 -21.21 29.24 -40.49
CA MET A 107 -22.17 29.82 -39.55
C MET A 107 -23.09 30.83 -40.23
N LEU A 108 -24.40 30.71 -40.01
CA LEU A 108 -25.44 31.45 -40.72
C LEU A 108 -26.43 32.10 -39.73
N CYS A 109 -26.80 33.35 -39.98
CA CYS A 109 -27.94 33.97 -39.33
C CYS A 109 -29.27 33.40 -39.86
N SER A 110 -30.35 33.65 -39.14
CA SER A 110 -31.70 33.20 -39.52
C SER A 110 -32.10 33.49 -40.99
N SER A 111 -31.69 34.63 -41.55
CA SER A 111 -31.97 35.01 -42.94
C SER A 111 -31.12 34.23 -43.94
N CYS A 112 -29.81 34.12 -43.69
CA CYS A 112 -28.89 33.38 -44.54
C CYS A 112 -29.18 31.89 -44.55
N THR A 113 -29.62 31.31 -43.42
CA THR A 113 -30.12 29.92 -43.36
C THR A 113 -31.30 29.69 -44.30
N LYS A 114 -32.26 30.62 -44.35
CA LYS A 114 -33.41 30.51 -45.27
C LYS A 114 -32.98 30.59 -46.73
N ALA A 115 -32.00 31.42 -47.05
CA ALA A 115 -31.43 31.51 -48.40
C ALA A 115 -30.68 30.22 -48.76
N HIS A 116 -29.82 29.74 -47.85
CA HIS A 116 -29.06 28.50 -47.96
C HIS A 116 -29.95 27.30 -48.25
N LYS A 117 -31.10 27.18 -47.56
CA LYS A 117 -32.05 26.08 -47.80
C LYS A 117 -32.85 26.21 -49.11
N LYS A 118 -32.81 27.35 -49.79
CA LYS A 118 -33.48 27.57 -51.08
C LYS A 118 -32.56 27.33 -52.29
N LEU A 119 -31.25 27.43 -52.10
CA LEU A 119 -30.29 27.23 -53.18
C LEU A 119 -30.22 25.73 -53.57
N PRO A 120 -30.28 25.38 -54.86
CA PRO A 120 -30.23 23.98 -55.30
C PRO A 120 -29.04 23.19 -54.78
N ALA A 121 -27.88 23.84 -54.62
CA ALA A 121 -26.64 23.21 -54.15
C ALA A 121 -26.65 22.86 -52.66
N THR A 122 -27.42 23.58 -51.83
CA THR A 122 -27.34 23.51 -50.36
C THR A 122 -28.69 23.22 -49.68
N ARG A 123 -29.78 23.10 -50.45
CA ARG A 123 -31.13 22.82 -49.92
C ARG A 123 -31.26 21.54 -49.10
N SER A 124 -30.40 20.55 -49.35
CA SER A 124 -30.35 19.27 -48.64
C SER A 124 -29.36 19.26 -47.49
N HIS A 125 -28.65 20.37 -47.24
CA HIS A 125 -27.69 20.43 -46.14
C HIS A 125 -28.43 20.50 -44.81
N ASP A 126 -27.84 19.85 -43.83
CA ASP A 126 -28.32 19.90 -42.46
C ASP A 126 -27.82 21.17 -41.80
N VAL A 127 -28.71 21.83 -41.07
CA VAL A 127 -28.44 23.11 -40.42
C VAL A 127 -28.97 23.02 -39.00
N GLU A 128 -28.05 23.07 -38.05
CA GLU A 128 -28.32 22.90 -36.62
C GLU A 128 -27.97 24.19 -35.87
N SER A 129 -28.43 24.32 -34.61
CA SER A 129 -28.15 25.50 -33.79
C SER A 129 -26.70 25.51 -33.28
N VAL A 130 -25.99 26.63 -33.46
CA VAL A 130 -24.58 26.76 -33.00
C VAL A 130 -24.46 26.52 -31.50
N SER A 131 -25.49 26.89 -30.72
CA SER A 131 -25.49 26.75 -29.27
C SER A 131 -25.63 25.31 -28.76
N THR A 132 -26.09 24.37 -29.59
CA THR A 132 -26.38 22.99 -29.17
C THR A 132 -25.50 21.95 -29.86
N VAL A 133 -24.90 22.29 -31.01
CA VAL A 133 -24.01 21.38 -31.73
C VAL A 133 -22.74 21.15 -30.92
N THR A 134 -22.33 19.89 -30.81
CA THR A 134 -21.07 19.52 -30.17
C THR A 134 -19.96 19.33 -31.21
N PRO A 135 -18.67 19.49 -30.83
CA PRO A 135 -17.55 19.20 -31.71
C PRO A 135 -17.59 17.79 -32.32
N GLU A 136 -18.04 16.78 -31.57
CA GLU A 136 -18.18 15.40 -32.03
C GLU A 136 -19.24 15.27 -33.12
N ARG A 137 -20.40 15.93 -32.93
CA ARG A 137 -21.47 15.94 -33.94
C ARG A 137 -21.02 16.63 -35.22
N LEU A 138 -20.30 17.75 -35.10
CA LEU A 138 -19.75 18.46 -36.26
C LEU A 138 -18.66 17.66 -36.99
N ALA A 139 -17.75 17.02 -36.25
CA ALA A 139 -16.72 16.16 -36.81
C ALA A 139 -17.31 14.94 -37.53
N ALA A 140 -18.35 14.31 -36.96
CA ALA A 140 -19.03 13.16 -37.56
C ALA A 140 -19.83 13.50 -38.82
N SER A 141 -20.20 14.77 -39.02
CA SER A 141 -21.02 15.21 -40.16
C SER A 141 -20.20 15.58 -41.39
N ARG A 142 -18.87 15.44 -41.33
CA ARG A 142 -17.99 15.77 -42.44
C ARG A 142 -18.27 14.85 -43.63
N PRO A 143 -18.54 15.40 -44.82
CA PRO A 143 -18.78 14.57 -45.99
C PRO A 143 -17.52 13.79 -46.34
N ALA A 144 -17.67 12.49 -46.64
CA ALA A 144 -16.59 11.71 -47.23
C ALA A 144 -16.36 12.23 -48.66
N LEU A 145 -15.20 12.83 -48.89
CA LEU A 145 -14.79 13.36 -50.19
C LEU A 145 -13.91 12.36 -50.92
N CYS A 146 -13.96 12.39 -52.25
CA CYS A 146 -13.15 11.52 -53.09
C CYS A 146 -11.68 11.93 -53.00
N ALA A 147 -10.80 10.98 -52.71
CA ALA A 147 -9.36 11.22 -52.58
C ALA A 147 -8.71 11.77 -53.85
N ASP A 148 -9.24 11.38 -55.03
CA ASP A 148 -8.79 11.89 -56.33
C ASP A 148 -9.43 13.22 -56.74
N HIS A 149 -10.63 13.50 -56.23
CA HIS A 149 -11.46 14.65 -56.60
C HIS A 149 -12.04 15.25 -55.32
N GLY A 150 -11.28 16.14 -54.68
CA GLY A 150 -11.60 16.69 -53.36
C GLY A 150 -12.92 17.46 -53.28
N ASP A 151 -13.58 17.75 -54.40
CA ASP A 151 -14.88 18.41 -54.50
C ASP A 151 -16.06 17.43 -54.64
N LYS A 152 -15.81 16.14 -54.91
CA LYS A 152 -16.87 15.14 -55.17
C LYS A 152 -17.07 14.22 -53.97
N HIS A 153 -18.33 13.87 -53.71
CA HIS A 153 -18.67 12.87 -52.69
C HIS A 153 -18.10 11.49 -53.04
N ALA A 154 -17.53 10.82 -52.05
CA ALA A 154 -17.14 9.44 -52.13
C ALA A 154 -18.34 8.54 -51.82
N GLU A 155 -18.59 7.57 -52.70
CA GLU A 155 -19.65 6.55 -52.54
C GLU A 155 -19.05 5.16 -52.36
N PHE A 156 -17.77 5.00 -52.72
CA PHE A 156 -17.07 3.72 -52.74
C PHE A 156 -15.75 3.79 -51.98
N PHE A 157 -15.31 2.65 -51.47
CA PHE A 157 -13.99 2.48 -50.89
C PHE A 157 -13.22 1.41 -51.64
N CYS A 158 -12.01 1.73 -52.10
CA CYS A 158 -11.12 0.79 -52.76
C CYS A 158 -10.14 0.20 -51.74
N ARG A 159 -10.29 -1.10 -51.42
CA ARG A 159 -9.44 -1.80 -50.44
C ARG A 159 -7.98 -1.94 -50.88
N GLU A 160 -7.74 -2.08 -52.18
CA GLU A 160 -6.39 -2.24 -52.75
C GLU A 160 -5.56 -0.98 -52.56
N HIS A 161 -6.17 0.19 -52.78
CA HIS A 161 -5.51 1.49 -52.67
C HIS A 161 -5.73 2.18 -51.32
N ARG A 162 -6.68 1.68 -50.52
CA ARG A 162 -7.15 2.25 -49.24
C ARG A 162 -7.66 3.69 -49.36
N LEU A 163 -8.44 3.95 -50.41
CA LEU A 163 -8.97 5.29 -50.71
C LEU A 163 -10.49 5.29 -50.83
N ALA A 164 -11.13 6.34 -50.33
CA ALA A 164 -12.52 6.66 -50.60
C ALA A 164 -12.64 7.39 -51.95
N VAL A 165 -13.51 6.92 -52.84
CA VAL A 165 -13.59 7.37 -54.23
C VAL A 165 -15.03 7.58 -54.70
N CYS A 166 -15.22 8.52 -55.62
CA CYS A 166 -16.52 8.78 -56.25
C CYS A 166 -16.84 7.75 -57.35
N SER A 167 -18.09 7.73 -57.80
CA SER A 167 -18.60 6.87 -58.87
C SER A 167 -17.79 6.97 -60.17
N ALA A 168 -17.32 8.17 -60.53
CA ALA A 168 -16.47 8.38 -61.71
C ALA A 168 -15.08 7.74 -61.55
N CYS A 169 -14.47 7.81 -60.36
CA CYS A 169 -13.18 7.15 -60.11
C CYS A 169 -13.30 5.63 -60.12
N LYS A 170 -14.38 5.10 -59.54
CA LYS A 170 -14.70 3.66 -59.63
C LYS A 170 -14.79 3.17 -61.06
N ALA A 171 -15.49 3.91 -61.94
CA ALA A 171 -15.68 3.52 -63.32
C ALA A 171 -14.41 3.64 -64.19
N ASN A 172 -13.45 4.48 -63.78
CA ASN A 172 -12.25 4.79 -64.55
C ASN A 172 -10.99 4.21 -63.89
N LYS A 173 -10.35 4.95 -62.98
CA LYS A 173 -9.07 4.59 -62.36
C LYS A 173 -9.13 3.27 -61.59
N HIS A 174 -10.26 2.98 -60.96
CA HIS A 174 -10.44 1.78 -60.11
C HIS A 174 -11.29 0.70 -60.78
N LYS A 175 -11.46 0.73 -62.11
CA LYS A 175 -12.30 -0.23 -62.84
C LYS A 175 -11.83 -1.68 -62.68
N VAL A 176 -10.52 -1.89 -62.57
CA VAL A 176 -9.90 -3.21 -62.44
C VAL A 176 -9.72 -3.66 -60.99
N CYS A 177 -9.95 -2.77 -60.03
CA CYS A 177 -9.84 -3.07 -58.61
C CYS A 177 -11.02 -3.94 -58.18
N ARG A 178 -10.73 -5.18 -57.77
CA ARG A 178 -11.74 -6.16 -57.38
C ARG A 178 -12.33 -5.87 -56.00
N GLY A 179 -11.58 -5.16 -55.15
CA GLY A 179 -11.99 -4.79 -53.79
C GLY A 179 -12.63 -3.41 -53.66
N THR A 180 -13.54 -3.03 -54.57
CA THR A 180 -14.23 -1.73 -54.52
C THR A 180 -15.68 -1.89 -54.06
N ASN A 181 -15.94 -1.58 -52.79
CA ASN A 181 -17.25 -1.76 -52.16
C ASN A 181 -17.92 -0.41 -51.87
N TYR A 182 -19.22 -0.42 -51.55
CA TYR A 182 -19.89 0.78 -51.06
C TYR A 182 -19.27 1.23 -49.74
N LEU A 183 -19.02 2.54 -49.62
CA LEU A 183 -18.36 3.11 -48.46
C LEU A 183 -19.15 2.83 -47.16
N ASP A 184 -20.48 2.94 -47.21
CA ASP A 184 -21.36 2.70 -46.06
C ASP A 184 -21.27 1.26 -45.53
N ASP A 185 -21.08 0.28 -46.42
CA ASP A 185 -20.95 -1.13 -46.01
C ASP A 185 -19.60 -1.39 -45.33
N GLU A 186 -18.52 -0.76 -45.82
CA GLU A 186 -17.22 -0.79 -45.16
C GLU A 186 -17.26 -0.12 -43.79
N ILE A 187 -17.91 1.05 -43.68
CA ILE A 187 -18.09 1.76 -42.41
C ILE A 187 -18.85 0.87 -41.41
N LYS A 188 -19.96 0.26 -41.83
CA LYS A 188 -20.72 -0.67 -40.97
C LYS A 188 -19.89 -1.87 -40.53
N SER A 189 -19.10 -2.44 -41.44
CA SER A 189 -18.21 -3.57 -41.13
C SER A 189 -17.09 -3.19 -40.14
N ILE A 190 -16.55 -1.97 -40.23
CA ILE A 190 -15.55 -1.47 -39.29
C ILE A 190 -16.20 -1.16 -37.95
N GLN A 191 -17.39 -0.55 -37.93
CA GLN A 191 -18.15 -0.25 -36.71
C GLN A 191 -18.47 -1.51 -35.91
N SER A 192 -18.88 -2.61 -36.57
CA SER A 192 -19.11 -3.88 -35.88
C SER A 192 -17.81 -4.46 -35.32
N SER A 193 -16.70 -4.37 -36.06
CA SER A 193 -15.37 -4.80 -35.60
C SER A 193 -14.90 -4.01 -34.39
N PHE A 194 -15.06 -2.68 -34.39
CA PHE A 194 -14.74 -1.83 -33.24
C PHE A 194 -15.65 -2.13 -32.05
N THR A 195 -16.94 -2.37 -32.26
CA THR A 195 -17.85 -2.76 -31.17
C THR A 195 -17.38 -4.06 -30.50
N GLN A 196 -16.90 -5.03 -31.29
CA GLN A 196 -16.33 -6.26 -30.76
C GLN A 196 -15.03 -6.01 -30.00
N LEU A 197 -14.12 -5.18 -30.52
CA LEU A 197 -12.87 -4.82 -29.83
C LEU A 197 -13.13 -4.08 -28.51
N THR A 198 -14.06 -3.13 -28.50
CA THR A 198 -14.48 -2.43 -27.27
C THR A 198 -14.99 -3.42 -26.23
N LYS A 199 -15.80 -4.41 -26.63
CA LYS A 199 -16.27 -5.46 -25.71
C LYS A 199 -15.10 -6.25 -25.11
N ILE A 200 -14.12 -6.64 -25.92
CA ILE A 200 -12.91 -7.35 -25.44
C ILE A 200 -12.16 -6.51 -24.41
N LEU A 201 -11.97 -5.21 -24.69
CA LEU A 201 -11.25 -4.30 -23.80
C LEU A 201 -11.98 -4.10 -22.46
N VAL A 202 -13.31 -3.90 -22.49
CA VAL A 202 -14.13 -3.77 -21.26
C VAL A 202 -14.08 -5.04 -20.42
N GLU A 203 -14.18 -6.22 -21.03
CA GLU A 203 -14.08 -7.49 -20.31
C GLU A 203 -12.68 -7.70 -19.71
N ALA A 204 -11.63 -7.28 -20.41
CA ALA A 204 -10.25 -7.38 -19.92
C ALA A 204 -10.01 -6.41 -18.75
N GLU A 205 -10.49 -5.18 -18.85
CA GLU A 205 -10.44 -4.16 -17.80
C GLU A 205 -11.09 -4.67 -16.51
N GLN A 206 -12.33 -5.17 -16.58
CA GLN A 206 -13.04 -5.72 -15.43
C GLN A 206 -12.31 -6.89 -14.77
N LYS A 207 -11.72 -7.79 -15.56
CA LYS A 207 -10.93 -8.91 -15.04
C LYS A 207 -9.67 -8.44 -14.32
N LEU A 208 -9.00 -7.42 -14.85
CA LEU A 208 -7.81 -6.84 -14.23
C LEU A 208 -8.19 -6.12 -12.93
N GLU A 209 -9.26 -5.33 -12.90
CA GLU A 209 -9.75 -4.69 -11.69
C GLU A 209 -10.12 -5.71 -10.61
N GLN A 210 -10.80 -6.80 -11.00
CA GLN A 210 -11.13 -7.89 -10.08
C GLN A 210 -9.87 -8.56 -9.51
N ALA A 211 -8.88 -8.85 -10.35
CA ALA A 211 -7.61 -9.45 -9.92
C ALA A 211 -6.83 -8.51 -8.98
N ILE A 212 -6.79 -7.21 -9.28
CA ILE A 212 -6.20 -6.18 -8.40
C ILE A 212 -6.91 -6.17 -7.05
N GLY A 213 -8.24 -6.21 -7.03
CA GLY A 213 -9.03 -6.29 -5.81
C GLY A 213 -8.70 -7.53 -4.98
N GLN A 214 -8.62 -8.70 -5.61
CA GLN A 214 -8.26 -9.95 -4.95
C GLN A 214 -6.85 -9.91 -4.32
N VAL A 215 -5.86 -9.40 -5.05
CA VAL A 215 -4.49 -9.26 -4.55
C VAL A 215 -4.45 -8.27 -3.39
N THR A 216 -5.19 -7.15 -3.49
CA THR A 216 -5.28 -6.15 -2.42
C THR A 216 -5.87 -6.73 -1.14
N SER A 217 -6.94 -7.53 -1.24
CA SER A 217 -7.51 -8.23 -0.08
C SER A 217 -6.53 -9.23 0.53
N ARG A 218 -5.78 -9.98 -0.30
CA ARG A 218 -4.75 -10.91 0.19
C ARG A 218 -3.60 -10.20 0.89
N LEU A 219 -3.17 -9.03 0.40
CA LEU A 219 -2.15 -8.22 1.09
C LEU A 219 -2.64 -7.79 2.48
N GLN A 220 -3.89 -7.34 2.59
CA GLN A 220 -4.48 -6.96 3.88
C GLN A 220 -4.60 -8.16 4.84
N GLU A 221 -4.95 -9.35 4.34
CA GLU A 221 -4.97 -10.59 5.14
C GLU A 221 -3.58 -10.93 5.68
N VAL A 222 -2.52 -10.74 4.88
CA VAL A 222 -1.13 -10.96 5.31
C VAL A 222 -0.74 -9.97 6.40
N ASP A 223 -1.07 -8.68 6.24
CA ASP A 223 -0.78 -7.65 7.25
C ASP A 223 -1.47 -7.96 8.59
N VAL A 224 -2.73 -8.40 8.56
CA VAL A 224 -3.48 -8.80 9.77
C VAL A 224 -2.86 -10.05 10.39
N SER A 225 -2.54 -11.06 9.58
CA SER A 225 -1.91 -12.30 10.06
C SER A 225 -0.54 -12.02 10.69
N GLU A 226 0.26 -11.10 10.13
CA GLU A 226 1.54 -10.69 10.70
C GLU A 226 1.35 -10.06 12.08
N GLN A 227 0.37 -9.16 12.23
CA GLN A 227 0.06 -8.53 13.51
C GLN A 227 -0.41 -9.55 14.57
N GLU A 228 -1.25 -10.51 14.17
CA GLU A 228 -1.71 -11.59 15.05
C GLU A 228 -0.56 -12.50 15.50
N ASP A 229 0.33 -12.88 14.58
CA ASP A 229 1.51 -13.68 14.87
C ASP A 229 2.47 -12.95 15.82
N MET A 230 2.71 -11.64 15.58
CA MET A 230 3.53 -10.81 16.47
C MET A 230 2.92 -10.70 17.87
N ALA A 231 1.61 -10.44 17.97
CA ALA A 231 0.92 -10.38 19.25
C ALA A 231 0.97 -11.72 20.01
N GLN A 232 0.92 -12.83 19.28
CA GLN A 232 1.05 -14.17 19.87
C GLN A 232 2.47 -14.42 20.39
N VAL A 233 3.51 -13.96 19.68
CA VAL A 233 4.91 -13.99 20.16
C VAL A 233 5.04 -13.20 21.46
N ASP A 234 4.56 -11.96 21.48
CA ASP A 234 4.60 -11.09 22.66
C ASP A 234 3.90 -11.75 23.86
N LYS A 235 2.69 -12.28 23.65
CA LYS A 235 1.92 -12.99 24.69
C LYS A 235 2.66 -14.20 25.25
N THR A 236 3.37 -14.96 24.42
CA THR A 236 4.18 -16.09 24.87
C THR A 236 5.39 -15.62 25.67
N CYS A 237 6.09 -14.58 25.20
CA CYS A 237 7.23 -13.98 25.90
C CYS A 237 6.81 -13.44 27.28
N ASP A 238 5.71 -12.70 27.36
CA ASP A 238 5.16 -12.16 28.61
C ASP A 238 4.81 -13.26 29.62
N ARG A 239 4.24 -14.38 29.14
CA ARG A 239 3.92 -15.54 29.99
C ARG A 239 5.19 -16.16 30.58
N LEU A 240 6.24 -16.33 29.79
CA LEU A 240 7.53 -16.86 30.26
C LEU A 240 8.20 -15.91 31.26
N GLN A 241 8.19 -14.60 30.98
CA GLN A 241 8.72 -13.59 31.90
C GLN A 241 8.00 -13.62 33.25
N LYS A 242 6.66 -13.69 33.24
CA LYS A 242 5.85 -13.79 34.45
C LYS A 242 6.16 -15.04 35.27
N LEU A 243 6.32 -16.19 34.60
CA LEU A 243 6.69 -17.44 35.28
C LEU A 243 8.02 -17.31 36.03
N VAL A 244 9.05 -16.78 35.34
CA VAL A 244 10.38 -16.53 35.94
C VAL A 244 10.27 -15.58 37.14
N GLU A 245 9.48 -14.51 37.02
CA GLU A 245 9.29 -13.53 38.07
C GLU A 245 8.59 -14.12 39.31
N ASP A 246 7.53 -14.91 39.09
CA ASP A 246 6.81 -15.59 40.17
C ASP A 246 7.70 -16.58 40.92
N PHE A 247 8.56 -17.32 40.20
CA PHE A 247 9.56 -18.19 40.83
C PHE A 247 10.60 -17.41 41.61
N ARG A 248 11.12 -16.32 41.04
CA ARG A 248 12.07 -15.42 41.71
C ARG A 248 11.51 -14.91 43.03
N LYS A 249 10.22 -14.52 43.05
CA LYS A 249 9.53 -14.07 44.26
C LYS A 249 9.43 -15.18 45.31
N LYS A 250 8.96 -16.37 44.92
CA LYS A 250 8.86 -17.55 45.82
C LYS A 250 10.21 -17.93 46.44
N LEU A 251 11.28 -17.91 45.64
CA LEU A 251 12.65 -18.16 46.12
C LEU A 251 13.06 -17.15 47.19
N LYS A 252 12.88 -15.85 46.92
CA LYS A 252 13.19 -14.79 47.88
C LYS A 252 12.41 -14.95 49.19
N GLU A 253 11.13 -15.30 49.12
CA GLU A 253 10.28 -15.55 50.30
C GLU A 253 10.75 -16.78 51.10
N LYS A 254 11.06 -17.90 50.43
CA LYS A 254 11.55 -19.13 51.08
C LYS A 254 12.93 -18.93 51.74
N THR A 255 13.83 -18.22 51.07
CA THR A 255 15.13 -17.84 51.65
C THR A 255 14.94 -16.89 52.82
N GLY A 256 14.10 -15.87 52.67
CA GLY A 256 13.80 -14.89 53.73
C GLY A 256 13.24 -15.54 54.99
N THR A 257 12.27 -16.44 54.84
CA THR A 257 11.65 -17.18 55.96
C THR A 257 12.62 -18.15 56.63
N SER A 258 13.43 -18.88 55.86
CA SER A 258 14.48 -19.76 56.39
C SER A 258 15.51 -18.98 57.20
N HIS A 259 16.01 -17.86 56.66
CA HIS A 259 16.95 -16.99 57.36
C HIS A 259 16.32 -16.34 58.59
N LEU A 260 15.03 -16.01 58.56
CA LEU A 260 14.31 -15.48 59.73
C LEU A 260 14.23 -16.50 60.87
N LYS A 261 13.93 -17.76 60.56
CA LYS A 261 13.93 -18.85 61.55
C LYS A 261 15.29 -19.00 62.22
N ILE A 262 16.36 -19.10 61.43
CA ILE A 262 17.74 -19.21 61.93
C ILE A 262 18.09 -18.00 62.81
N ARG A 263 17.76 -16.78 62.35
CA ARG A 263 18.04 -15.55 63.10
C ARG A 263 17.31 -15.50 64.43
N ASN A 264 16.07 -15.96 64.49
CA ASN A 264 15.30 -16.01 65.73
C ASN A 264 15.91 -17.03 66.71
N SER A 265 16.25 -18.24 66.24
CA SER A 265 16.94 -19.24 67.07
C SER A 265 18.29 -18.74 67.62
N LEU A 266 19.09 -18.06 66.79
CA LEU A 266 20.35 -17.44 67.24
C LEU A 266 20.12 -16.33 68.27
N ARG A 267 19.03 -15.55 68.13
CA ARG A 267 18.66 -14.51 69.09
C ARG A 267 18.26 -15.11 70.45
N ASP A 268 17.54 -16.22 70.44
CA ASP A 268 17.12 -16.90 71.66
C ASP A 268 18.34 -17.46 72.41
N VAL A 269 19.25 -18.13 71.70
CA VAL A 269 20.53 -18.61 72.26
C VAL A 269 21.36 -17.46 72.83
N LYS A 270 21.48 -16.35 72.09
CA LYS A 270 22.19 -15.15 72.56
C LYS A 270 21.57 -14.60 73.86
N THR A 271 20.25 -14.60 73.95
CA THR A 271 19.52 -14.08 75.12
C THR A 271 19.75 -14.97 76.34
N ASP A 272 19.70 -16.30 76.16
CA ASP A 272 20.04 -17.26 77.22
C ASP A 272 21.47 -17.07 77.75
N LEU A 273 22.45 -16.99 76.85
CA LEU A 273 23.85 -16.75 77.22
C LEU A 273 24.04 -15.45 78.00
N ASN A 274 23.40 -14.35 77.57
CA ASN A 274 23.47 -13.06 78.27
C ASN A 274 22.88 -13.16 79.68
N ASN A 275 21.76 -13.87 79.85
CA ASN A 275 21.13 -14.06 81.16
C ASN A 275 22.04 -14.87 82.10
N ARG A 276 22.67 -15.94 81.59
CA ARG A 276 23.62 -16.76 82.35
C ARG A 276 24.87 -15.97 82.73
N LEU A 277 25.42 -15.19 81.80
CA LEU A 277 26.53 -14.28 82.05
C LEU A 277 26.19 -13.26 83.15
N GLY A 278 24.99 -12.68 83.13
CA GLY A 278 24.51 -11.77 84.18
C GLY A 278 24.48 -12.43 85.56
N LYS A 279 24.00 -13.69 85.65
CA LYS A 279 23.99 -14.46 86.90
C LYS A 279 25.40 -14.72 87.41
N VAL A 280 26.31 -15.19 86.55
CA VAL A 280 27.70 -15.52 86.90
C VAL A 280 28.48 -14.27 87.33
N THR A 281 28.34 -13.16 86.61
CA THR A 281 29.03 -11.90 86.95
C THR A 281 28.57 -11.33 88.28
N SER A 282 27.26 -11.38 88.59
CA SER A 282 26.72 -10.96 89.89
C SER A 282 27.28 -11.80 91.04
N HIS A 283 27.26 -13.14 90.92
CA HIS A 283 27.81 -14.03 91.95
C HIS A 283 29.33 -13.88 92.09
N LYS A 284 30.06 -13.70 90.98
CA LYS A 284 31.50 -13.39 91.00
C LYS A 284 31.77 -12.14 91.84
N HIS A 285 31.01 -11.06 91.65
CA HIS A 285 31.20 -9.83 92.41
C HIS A 285 30.98 -10.03 93.91
N ILE A 286 29.91 -10.74 94.29
CA ILE A 286 29.60 -11.06 95.69
C ILE A 286 30.72 -11.88 96.32
N VAL A 287 31.14 -12.99 95.68
CA VAL A 287 32.19 -13.88 96.20
C VAL A 287 33.53 -13.15 96.31
N THR A 288 33.89 -12.35 95.31
CA THR A 288 35.14 -11.56 95.32
C THR A 288 35.17 -10.58 96.50
N ARG A 289 34.06 -9.85 96.72
CA ARG A 289 33.94 -8.91 97.83
C ARG A 289 34.00 -9.62 99.18
N THR A 290 33.30 -10.75 99.33
CA THR A 290 33.32 -11.56 100.56
C THR A 290 34.71 -12.11 100.86
N ALA A 291 35.45 -12.57 99.83
CA ALA A 291 36.82 -13.05 99.97
C ALA A 291 37.79 -11.95 100.45
N ALA A 292 37.66 -10.73 99.92
CA ALA A 292 38.52 -9.60 100.28
C ALA A 292 38.41 -9.15 101.74
N VAL A 293 37.30 -9.46 102.43
CA VAL A 293 37.07 -9.09 103.84
C VAL A 293 37.18 -10.27 104.80
N SER A 294 37.70 -11.42 104.35
CA SER A 294 37.97 -12.60 105.17
C SER A 294 39.34 -12.48 105.88
N PRO A 295 39.49 -12.89 107.16
CA PRO A 295 38.51 -13.59 107.99
C PRO A 295 37.63 -12.63 108.82
N ARG A 296 36.30 -12.77 108.67
CA ARG A 296 35.29 -12.17 109.56
C ARG A 296 34.37 -13.27 110.11
N PRO A 297 34.19 -13.43 111.43
CA PRO A 297 33.42 -14.55 112.02
C PRO A 297 31.99 -14.67 111.48
N VAL A 298 31.32 -13.55 111.19
CA VAL A 298 29.95 -13.54 110.66
C VAL A 298 29.83 -14.23 109.28
N LEU A 299 30.92 -14.30 108.50
CA LEU A 299 30.94 -14.95 107.19
C LEU A 299 30.82 -16.48 107.29
N ILE A 300 31.13 -17.07 108.45
CA ILE A 300 31.02 -18.53 108.68
C ILE A 300 29.58 -18.98 108.43
N TYR A 301 28.60 -18.23 108.93
CA TYR A 301 27.17 -18.53 108.76
C TYR A 301 26.67 -18.31 107.32
N MET A 302 27.33 -17.45 106.53
CA MET A 302 26.94 -17.15 105.15
C MET A 302 27.62 -18.06 104.11
N THR A 303 28.73 -18.69 104.49
CA THR A 303 29.61 -19.43 103.57
C THR A 303 28.89 -20.58 102.90
N GLN A 304 28.08 -21.33 103.64
CA GLN A 304 27.32 -22.45 103.07
C GLN A 304 26.30 -21.97 102.04
N ALA A 305 25.50 -20.96 102.38
CA ALA A 305 24.51 -20.40 101.47
C ALA A 305 25.12 -19.81 100.19
N LEU A 306 26.31 -19.18 100.27
CA LEU A 306 27.02 -18.69 99.08
C LEU A 306 27.58 -19.84 98.23
N LYS A 307 28.15 -20.88 98.86
CA LYS A 307 28.62 -22.08 98.14
C LYS A 307 27.48 -22.76 97.40
N ASP A 308 26.32 -22.94 98.04
CA ASP A 308 25.16 -23.57 97.43
C ASP A 308 24.62 -22.76 96.23
N ARG A 309 24.58 -21.43 96.35
CA ARG A 309 24.18 -20.54 95.24
C ARG A 309 25.16 -20.57 94.06
N VAL A 310 26.46 -20.64 94.31
CA VAL A 310 27.47 -20.76 93.24
C VAL A 310 27.40 -22.13 92.57
N ASN A 311 27.29 -23.20 93.37
CA ASN A 311 27.23 -24.57 92.86
C ASN A 311 25.96 -24.87 92.04
N SER A 312 24.91 -24.06 92.19
CA SER A 312 23.66 -24.17 91.41
C SER A 312 23.65 -23.34 90.12
N LEU A 313 24.72 -22.58 89.82
CA LEU A 313 24.81 -21.84 88.55
C LEU A 313 25.14 -22.76 87.38
N ASP A 314 24.49 -22.53 86.25
CA ASP A 314 24.90 -23.16 84.99
C ASP A 314 26.08 -22.41 84.36
N LEU A 315 27.28 -22.97 84.50
CA LEU A 315 28.55 -22.42 84.01
C LEU A 315 28.94 -22.90 82.59
N ARG A 316 28.12 -23.72 81.93
CA ARG A 316 28.48 -24.27 80.61
C ARG A 316 28.58 -23.18 79.55
N ALA A 317 29.51 -23.27 78.61
CA ALA A 317 29.55 -22.37 77.44
C ALA A 317 29.33 -23.12 76.12
N ASP A 318 29.14 -24.43 76.18
CA ASP A 318 29.06 -25.28 75.01
C ASP A 318 27.73 -25.08 74.29
N LEU A 319 27.80 -24.61 73.05
CA LEU A 319 26.66 -24.48 72.16
C LEU A 319 26.49 -25.76 71.35
N GLN A 320 25.26 -26.25 71.21
CA GLN A 320 24.98 -27.41 70.36
C GLN A 320 25.43 -27.16 68.91
N ARG A 321 26.00 -28.18 68.28
CA ARG A 321 26.60 -28.12 66.93
C ARG A 321 25.60 -27.69 65.85
N ASP A 322 24.32 -27.98 66.07
CA ASP A 322 23.21 -27.69 65.15
C ASP A 322 22.92 -26.19 64.97
N VAL A 323 23.42 -25.34 65.88
CA VAL A 323 23.28 -23.88 65.80
C VAL A 323 24.12 -23.27 64.67
N TRP A 324 25.16 -23.99 64.21
CA TRP A 324 26.15 -23.48 63.25
C TRP A 324 25.99 -24.03 61.83
N VAL A 325 24.88 -24.73 61.54
CA VAL A 325 24.61 -25.25 60.20
C VAL A 325 24.47 -24.08 59.22
N LYS A 326 25.32 -24.07 58.17
CA LYS A 326 25.24 -23.09 57.09
C LYS A 326 23.85 -23.16 56.42
N PRO A 327 23.24 -22.03 56.05
CA PRO A 327 21.99 -22.06 55.28
C PRO A 327 22.15 -22.91 54.02
N LEU A 328 21.16 -23.77 53.75
CA LEU A 328 21.09 -24.59 52.53
C LEU A 328 21.28 -23.72 51.28
N SER A 329 22.11 -24.19 50.35
CA SER A 329 22.43 -23.47 49.13
C SER A 329 21.22 -23.43 48.19
N SER A 330 20.99 -22.29 47.54
CA SER A 330 19.90 -22.04 46.60
C SER A 330 19.93 -22.88 45.31
N VAL A 331 20.88 -23.80 45.17
CA VAL A 331 21.22 -24.50 43.91
C VAL A 331 20.13 -25.48 43.47
N GLU A 332 19.63 -26.34 44.36
CA GLU A 332 18.56 -27.30 44.03
C GLU A 332 17.26 -26.61 43.56
N CYS A 333 17.02 -25.38 44.04
CA CYS A 333 15.81 -24.64 43.69
C CYS A 333 15.94 -23.89 42.35
N CYS A 334 17.16 -23.63 41.88
CA CYS A 334 17.40 -23.11 40.53
C CYS A 334 17.18 -24.20 39.47
N GLU A 335 17.53 -25.46 39.75
CA GLU A 335 17.31 -26.59 38.85
C GLU A 335 15.81 -26.87 38.62
N GLU A 336 14.96 -26.73 39.66
CA GLU A 336 13.50 -26.86 39.50
C GLU A 336 12.91 -25.79 38.57
N VAL A 337 13.43 -24.57 38.62
CA VAL A 337 12.98 -23.46 37.76
C VAL A 337 13.35 -23.74 36.30
N VAL A 338 14.58 -24.18 36.05
CA VAL A 338 15.04 -24.54 34.71
C VAL A 338 14.17 -25.67 34.15
N GLY A 339 13.93 -26.73 34.92
CA GLY A 339 13.08 -27.85 34.47
C GLY A 339 11.64 -27.44 34.14
N ARG A 340 11.05 -26.50 34.89
CA ARG A 340 9.70 -25.99 34.59
C ARG A 340 9.66 -25.10 33.35
N ILE A 341 10.70 -24.28 33.14
CA ILE A 341 10.83 -23.49 31.91
C ILE A 341 10.97 -24.42 30.70
N GLU A 342 11.78 -25.47 30.80
CA GLU A 342 11.94 -26.48 29.74
C GLU A 342 10.62 -27.19 29.41
N GLN A 343 9.82 -27.57 30.40
CA GLN A 343 8.49 -28.16 30.19
C GLN A 343 7.53 -27.20 29.49
N GLU A 344 7.50 -25.93 29.88
CA GLU A 344 6.66 -24.92 29.24
C GLU A 344 7.07 -24.67 27.78
N LEU A 345 8.39 -24.62 27.50
CA LEU A 345 8.92 -24.53 26.14
C LEU A 345 8.55 -25.74 25.28
N LEU A 346 8.57 -26.95 25.85
CA LEU A 346 8.12 -28.18 25.19
C LEU A 346 6.63 -28.12 24.83
N THR A 347 5.80 -27.61 25.75
CA THR A 347 4.36 -27.46 25.57
C THR A 347 4.04 -26.45 24.46
N CYS A 348 4.75 -25.32 24.42
CA CYS A 348 4.67 -24.36 23.31
C CYS A 348 5.13 -24.99 21.98
N GLY A 349 6.18 -25.83 22.01
CA GLY A 349 6.66 -26.56 20.84
C GLY A 349 5.64 -27.56 20.27
N GLN A 350 4.82 -28.17 21.12
CA GLN A 350 3.74 -29.08 20.72
C GLN A 350 2.56 -28.34 20.09
N GLN A 351 2.12 -27.23 20.69
CA GLN A 351 1.09 -26.35 20.11
C GLN A 351 1.48 -25.86 18.71
N LYS A 352 2.76 -25.51 18.50
CA LYS A 352 3.29 -25.15 17.18
C LYS A 352 3.20 -26.29 16.16
N LYS A 353 3.39 -27.56 16.58
CA LYS A 353 3.27 -28.73 15.70
C LYS A 353 1.82 -29.00 15.32
N GLU A 354 0.88 -28.80 16.24
CA GLU A 354 -0.56 -28.95 15.98
C GLU A 354 -1.07 -27.89 15.01
N ILE A 355 -0.70 -26.61 15.21
CA ILE A 355 -1.06 -25.52 14.28
C ILE A 355 -0.48 -25.79 12.88
N LYS A 356 0.78 -26.25 12.77
CA LYS A 356 1.37 -26.65 11.49
C LYS A 356 0.69 -27.85 10.84
N ALA A 357 0.14 -28.77 11.62
CA ALA A 357 -0.59 -29.92 11.09
C ALA A 357 -1.95 -29.50 10.51
N VAL A 358 -2.65 -28.56 11.15
CA VAL A 358 -3.92 -27.99 10.66
C VAL A 358 -3.71 -27.17 9.38
N LEU A 359 -2.63 -26.39 9.30
CA LEU A 359 -2.30 -25.59 8.11
C LEU A 359 -1.85 -26.43 6.89
N ARG A 360 -1.44 -27.69 7.09
CA ARG A 360 -1.07 -28.61 5.98
C ARG A 360 -2.27 -29.39 5.41
N GLN A 361 -3.44 -29.29 6.05
CA GLN A 361 -4.67 -29.98 5.62
C GLN A 361 -5.66 -29.06 4.89
N LYS A 362 -5.35 -27.76 4.79
CA LYS A 362 -6.01 -26.78 3.94
C LYS A 362 -5.10 -26.44 2.77
#